data_AF-A0A357ZG69-F1
#
_entry.id   AF-A0A357ZG69-F1
#
_cell.length_a   1.000
_cell.length_b   1.000
_cell.length_c   1.000
_cell.angle_alpha   90.00
_cell.angle_beta   90.00
_cell.angle_gamma   90.00
#
_symmetry.space_group_name_H-M   'P 1'
#
loop_
_entity.id
_entity.type
_entity.pdbx_description
1 polymer ?
#
loop_
_entity_poly.entity_id
_entity_poly.type
_entity_poly.pdbx_seq_one_letter_code
_entity_poly.pdbx_strand_id
1 'polypeptide(L)'
;MPTHGRLEIYPVPKEGGGRAEYGGSYMEEVEWYKKPRQISHVGELIDMMKEMLFIKKLFEHHRSLWWASYMFHMGIYVLIVFTLLLIATVIWRQDLLVMGTTLVGMAGFSLATAGCALLLVRRALDPTLRKYTTPQEYFNILLLLAVLLTGIVSWTMVSNPFYVAAAVLTANGSAIPVFVTVHLVLLGIMFIYIPISKMSHYVGKYFSFHKVLWDNDPNFMDNEVNKKMKKDAQTPPEHSWSAPHINLPKNGEE
;
A
#
# COMPACT_ATOMS: atom_id res chain seq x y z
N MET A 1 20.94 21.79 -3.45
CA MET A 1 19.85 21.11 -4.20
C MET A 1 19.78 19.65 -3.75
N PRO A 2 18.64 18.95 -3.92
CA PRO A 2 18.55 17.51 -3.68
C PRO A 2 19.55 16.76 -4.58
N THR A 3 20.06 15.63 -4.11
CA THR A 3 21.08 14.82 -4.81
C THR A 3 20.60 14.34 -6.17
N HIS A 4 19.33 13.95 -6.26
CA HIS A 4 18.70 13.45 -7.48
C HIS A 4 18.19 14.57 -8.40
N GLY A 5 18.25 15.85 -7.98
CA GLY A 5 17.82 16.99 -8.80
C GLY A 5 16.37 16.94 -9.28
N ARG A 6 15.51 16.17 -8.61
CA ARG A 6 14.12 15.94 -9.05
C ARG A 6 13.26 17.13 -8.67
N LEU A 7 13.10 18.07 -9.60
CA LEU A 7 12.21 19.21 -9.45
C LEU A 7 10.79 18.91 -9.94
N GLU A 8 10.60 17.79 -10.63
CA GLU A 8 9.30 17.33 -11.14
C GLU A 8 8.38 16.75 -10.06
N ILE A 9 8.88 16.54 -8.84
CA ILE A 9 8.12 15.99 -7.71
C ILE A 9 7.24 17.03 -7.00
N TYR A 10 7.39 18.31 -7.32
CA TYR A 10 6.60 19.37 -6.69
C TYR A 10 5.17 19.38 -7.26
N PRO A 11 4.13 19.62 -6.42
CA PRO A 11 4.18 19.89 -4.97
C PRO A 11 4.63 18.69 -4.12
N VAL A 12 5.56 18.92 -3.19
CA VAL A 12 5.93 17.94 -2.15
C VAL A 12 5.11 18.23 -0.89
N PRO A 13 4.27 17.30 -0.40
CA PRO A 13 3.40 17.52 0.77
C PRO A 13 4.15 17.87 2.07
N LYS A 14 5.42 17.49 2.17
CA LYS A 14 6.31 17.76 3.31
C LYS A 14 6.75 19.23 3.41
N GLU A 15 6.59 20.04 2.35
CA GLU A 15 7.01 21.44 2.36
C GLU A 15 6.15 22.29 3.32
N GLY A 16 6.79 22.84 4.36
CA GLY A 16 6.14 23.65 5.38
C GLY A 16 5.94 25.12 4.99
N GLY A 17 5.17 25.85 5.80
CA GLY A 17 4.94 27.29 5.62
C GLY A 17 3.95 27.63 4.50
N GLY A 18 2.99 26.74 4.20
CA GLY A 18 1.99 26.93 3.15
C GLY A 18 2.49 26.63 1.72
N ARG A 19 3.79 26.34 1.57
CA ARG A 19 4.44 26.11 0.26
C ARG A 19 3.86 24.91 -0.49
N ALA A 20 3.51 23.84 0.22
CA ALA A 20 2.88 22.68 -0.40
C ALA A 20 1.55 22.99 -1.10
N GLU A 21 0.81 24.03 -0.69
CA GLU A 21 -0.51 24.36 -1.24
C GLU A 21 -0.44 24.98 -2.64
N TYR A 22 0.57 25.82 -2.89
CA TYR A 22 0.74 26.50 -4.18
C TYR A 22 1.82 25.86 -5.07
N GLY A 23 2.39 24.72 -4.66
CA GLY A 23 3.42 24.03 -5.45
C GLY A 23 4.84 24.50 -5.19
N GLY A 24 5.06 25.26 -4.13
CA GLY A 24 6.33 25.92 -3.88
C GLY A 24 7.41 25.06 -3.24
N SER A 25 8.61 25.61 -3.23
CA SER A 25 9.81 24.98 -2.69
C SER A 25 10.50 25.87 -1.65
N TYR A 26 11.19 25.26 -0.69
CA TYR A 26 12.18 25.97 0.13
C TYR A 26 13.19 26.78 -0.70
N MET A 27 13.44 26.42 -1.97
CA MET A 27 14.34 27.15 -2.88
C MET A 27 13.84 28.55 -3.25
N GLU A 28 12.57 28.87 -3.01
CA GLU A 28 11.99 30.21 -3.23
C GLU A 28 12.52 31.24 -2.24
N GLU A 29 12.99 30.79 -1.08
CA GLU A 29 13.46 31.67 -0.04
C GLU A 29 14.91 32.09 -0.28
N VAL A 30 15.15 33.40 -0.23
CA VAL A 30 16.51 33.95 -0.33
C VAL A 30 17.34 33.43 0.85
N GLU A 31 18.54 32.95 0.53
CA GLU A 31 19.44 32.28 1.47
C GLU A 31 18.79 31.13 2.24
N TRP A 32 17.89 30.36 1.61
CA TRP A 32 17.23 29.19 2.21
C TRP A 32 18.21 28.22 2.89
N TYR A 33 19.44 28.11 2.39
CA TYR A 33 20.48 27.22 2.91
C TYR A 33 21.02 27.65 4.29
N LYS A 34 20.78 28.89 4.73
CA LYS A 34 21.15 29.39 6.08
C LYS A 34 20.00 29.26 7.09
N LYS A 35 18.79 28.93 6.62
CA LYS A 35 17.57 28.97 7.43
C LYS A 35 17.14 27.56 7.82
N PRO A 36 16.52 27.38 9.00
CA PRO A 36 15.98 26.08 9.39
C PRO A 36 14.86 25.68 8.43
N ARG A 37 14.88 24.43 7.98
CA ARG A 37 13.86 23.93 7.06
C ARG A 37 12.50 23.84 7.77
N GLN A 38 11.47 24.42 7.16
CA GLN A 38 10.10 24.22 7.58
C GLN A 38 9.55 22.96 6.91
N ILE A 39 9.30 21.93 7.72
CA ILE A 39 8.71 20.67 7.27
C ILE A 39 7.36 20.45 7.94
N SER A 40 6.39 19.98 7.16
CA SER A 40 5.05 19.65 7.65
C SER A 40 4.83 18.13 7.64
N HIS A 41 5.07 17.49 8.79
CA HIS A 41 4.74 16.07 8.96
C HIS A 41 3.23 15.80 8.91
N VAL A 42 2.42 16.81 9.29
CA VAL A 42 0.96 16.71 9.24
C VAL A 42 0.46 16.74 7.80
N GLY A 43 1.01 17.62 6.95
CA GLY A 43 0.67 17.66 5.52
C GLY A 43 1.01 16.36 4.80
N GLU A 44 2.19 15.82 5.10
CA GLU A 44 2.63 14.51 4.61
C GLU A 44 1.68 13.37 5.02
N LEU A 45 1.31 13.30 6.30
CA LEU A 45 0.37 12.30 6.81
C LEU A 45 -1.01 12.43 6.16
N ILE A 46 -1.52 13.66 6.02
CA ILE A 46 -2.83 13.90 5.40
C ILE A 46 -2.83 13.47 3.93
N ASP A 47 -1.80 13.81 3.15
CA ASP A 47 -1.73 13.40 1.74
C ASP A 47 -1.61 11.87 1.60
N MET A 48 -0.83 11.25 2.47
CA MET A 48 -0.72 9.79 2.54
C MET A 48 -2.07 9.14 2.89
N MET A 49 -2.79 9.68 3.87
CA MET A 49 -4.13 9.18 4.24
C MET A 49 -5.13 9.37 3.11
N LYS A 50 -5.09 10.48 2.38
CA LYS A 50 -5.94 10.70 1.19
C LYS A 50 -5.67 9.64 0.13
N GLU A 51 -4.41 9.31 -0.13
CA GLU A 51 -4.07 8.25 -1.07
C GLU A 51 -4.47 6.87 -0.56
N MET A 52 -4.28 6.57 0.74
CA MET A 52 -4.61 5.27 1.31
C MET A 52 -6.12 5.04 1.32
N LEU A 53 -6.90 6.00 1.81
CA LEU A 53 -8.35 5.85 1.99
C LEU A 53 -9.13 6.07 0.70
N PHE A 54 -8.76 7.06 -0.11
CA PHE A 54 -9.54 7.46 -1.29
C PHE A 54 -8.89 7.07 -2.62
N ILE A 55 -7.64 6.58 -2.62
CA ILE A 55 -6.91 6.24 -3.84
C ILE A 55 -6.95 7.44 -4.82
N LYS A 56 -6.65 8.63 -4.28
CA LYS A 56 -6.83 9.93 -4.93
C LYS A 56 -6.19 9.99 -6.32
N LYS A 57 -4.95 9.50 -6.47
CA LYS A 57 -4.25 9.50 -7.76
C LYS A 57 -5.00 8.69 -8.83
N LEU A 58 -5.61 7.56 -8.45
CA LEU A 58 -6.40 6.76 -9.36
C LEU A 58 -7.71 7.47 -9.75
N PHE A 59 -8.32 8.20 -8.82
CA PHE A 59 -9.48 9.04 -9.10
C PHE A 59 -9.14 10.15 -10.10
N GLU A 60 -7.98 10.79 -9.95
CA GLU A 60 -7.56 11.89 -10.81
C GLU A 60 -7.18 11.43 -12.22
N HIS A 61 -6.43 10.32 -12.35
CA HIS A 61 -5.90 9.88 -13.64
C HIS A 61 -6.75 8.82 -14.35
N HIS A 62 -7.51 7.99 -13.63
CA HIS A 62 -8.29 6.88 -14.20
C HIS A 62 -9.62 6.63 -13.45
N ARG A 63 -10.54 7.60 -13.54
CA ARG A 63 -11.88 7.56 -12.90
C ARG A 63 -12.67 6.28 -13.13
N SER A 64 -12.60 5.71 -14.33
CA SER A 64 -13.33 4.48 -14.65
C SER A 64 -12.89 3.31 -13.75
N LEU A 65 -11.57 3.13 -13.57
CA LEU A 65 -11.01 2.06 -12.74
C LEU A 65 -11.19 2.33 -11.25
N TRP A 66 -11.28 3.60 -10.86
CA TRP A 66 -11.46 4.02 -9.48
C TRP A 66 -12.69 3.41 -8.82
N TRP A 67 -13.85 3.40 -9.47
CA TRP A 67 -15.08 2.85 -8.86
C TRP A 67 -14.95 1.38 -8.43
N ALA A 68 -14.37 0.54 -9.29
CA ALA A 68 -14.17 -0.88 -8.97
C ALA A 68 -13.11 -1.07 -7.87
N SER A 69 -12.01 -0.31 -7.95
CA SER A 69 -10.94 -0.38 -6.96
C SER A 69 -11.38 0.12 -5.59
N TYR A 70 -12.05 1.27 -5.56
CA TYR A 70 -12.53 1.91 -4.33
C TYR A 70 -13.60 1.05 -3.65
N MET A 71 -14.53 0.46 -4.40
CA MET A 71 -15.53 -0.45 -3.86
C MET A 71 -14.89 -1.68 -3.19
N PHE A 72 -13.84 -2.25 -3.81
CA PHE A 72 -13.07 -3.35 -3.23
C PHE A 72 -12.35 -2.95 -1.94
N HIS A 73 -11.62 -1.83 -1.96
CA HIS A 73 -10.87 -1.36 -0.79
C HIS A 73 -11.78 -0.95 0.36
N MET A 74 -12.87 -0.26 0.07
CA MET A 74 -13.90 0.07 1.05
C MET A 74 -14.48 -1.21 1.68
N GLY A 75 -14.75 -2.23 0.87
CA GLY A 75 -15.15 -3.55 1.35
C GLY A 75 -14.13 -4.15 2.32
N ILE A 76 -12.83 -4.10 2.02
CA ILE A 76 -11.78 -4.57 2.94
C ILE A 76 -11.80 -3.77 4.25
N TYR A 77 -11.90 -2.44 4.22
CA TYR A 77 -11.95 -1.64 5.44
C TYR A 77 -13.15 -2.01 6.30
N VAL A 78 -14.31 -2.20 5.69
CA VAL A 78 -15.52 -2.64 6.38
C VAL A 78 -15.36 -4.07 6.94
N LEU A 79 -14.67 -4.98 6.23
CA LEU A 79 -14.37 -6.33 6.71
C LEU A 79 -13.38 -6.34 7.89
N ILE A 80 -12.43 -5.39 7.94
CA ILE A 80 -11.56 -5.20 9.10
C ILE A 80 -12.42 -4.79 10.30
N VAL A 81 -13.30 -3.80 10.14
CA VAL A 81 -14.23 -3.36 11.19
C VAL A 81 -15.15 -4.51 11.63
N PHE A 82 -15.69 -5.28 10.68
CA PHE A 82 -16.47 -6.49 10.95
C PHE A 82 -15.70 -7.49 11.82
N THR A 83 -14.43 -7.75 11.51
CA THR A 83 -13.59 -8.67 12.28
C THR A 83 -13.37 -8.16 13.71
N LEU A 84 -13.13 -6.86 13.88
CA LEU A 84 -13.00 -6.24 15.21
C LEU A 84 -14.32 -6.32 16.00
N LEU A 85 -15.46 -6.09 15.34
CA LEU A 85 -16.78 -6.21 15.96
C LEU A 85 -17.13 -7.66 16.32
N LEU A 86 -16.72 -8.65 15.52
CA LEU A 86 -16.83 -10.07 15.87
C LEU A 86 -16.11 -10.37 17.17
N ILE A 87 -14.85 -9.94 17.30
CA ILE A 87 -14.05 -10.14 18.52
C ILE A 87 -14.68 -9.41 19.71
N ALA A 88 -15.09 -8.15 19.53
CA ALA A 88 -15.74 -7.37 20.58
C ALA A 88 -17.04 -8.03 21.06
N THR A 89 -17.84 -8.58 20.14
CA THR A 89 -19.11 -9.26 20.47
C THR A 89 -18.90 -10.59 21.19
N VAL A 90 -17.78 -11.29 20.92
CA VAL A 90 -17.40 -12.50 21.67
C VAL A 90 -17.04 -12.15 23.12
N ILE A 91 -16.30 -11.06 23.34
CA ILE A 91 -15.87 -10.63 24.68
C ILE A 91 -17.02 -10.00 25.47
N TRP A 92 -17.78 -9.12 24.83
CA TRP A 92 -18.87 -8.37 25.44
C TRP A 92 -20.11 -8.44 24.54
N ARG A 93 -20.95 -9.44 24.81
CA ARG A 93 -22.14 -9.68 24.00
C ARG A 93 -23.25 -8.71 24.36
N GLN A 94 -23.66 -7.90 23.39
CA GLN A 94 -24.80 -6.99 23.46
C GLN A 94 -25.63 -7.11 22.18
N ASP A 95 -26.95 -6.99 22.25
CA ASP A 95 -27.83 -7.15 21.07
C ASP A 95 -27.53 -6.11 19.97
N LEU A 96 -27.21 -4.88 20.38
CA LEU A 96 -26.79 -3.82 19.45
C LEU A 96 -25.48 -4.16 18.73
N LEU A 97 -24.52 -4.78 19.42
CA LEU A 97 -23.24 -5.20 18.82
C LEU A 97 -23.44 -6.38 17.86
N VAL A 98 -24.31 -7.33 18.21
CA VAL A 98 -24.67 -8.44 17.32
C VAL A 98 -25.30 -7.91 16.04
N MET A 99 -26.29 -7.01 16.15
CA MET A 99 -26.94 -6.39 14.99
C MET A 99 -25.94 -5.57 14.15
N GLY A 100 -25.11 -4.75 14.79
CA GLY A 100 -24.08 -3.97 14.11
C GLY A 100 -23.08 -4.85 13.37
N THR A 101 -22.61 -5.93 13.99
CA THR A 101 -21.71 -6.91 13.37
C THR A 101 -22.34 -7.52 12.13
N THR A 102 -23.63 -7.89 12.19
CA THR A 102 -24.33 -8.45 11.03
C THR A 102 -24.47 -7.45 9.89
N LEU A 103 -24.89 -6.22 10.16
CA LEU A 103 -25.05 -5.20 9.10
C LEU A 103 -23.70 -4.84 8.46
N VAL A 104 -22.66 -4.65 9.28
CA VAL A 104 -21.30 -4.34 8.80
C VAL A 104 -20.74 -5.53 8.01
N GLY A 105 -20.97 -6.76 8.44
CA GLY A 105 -20.58 -7.97 7.70
C GLY A 105 -21.24 -8.03 6.33
N MET A 106 -22.56 -7.78 6.24
CA MET A 106 -23.29 -7.79 4.97
C MET A 106 -22.74 -6.74 4.01
N ALA A 107 -22.51 -5.51 4.49
CA ALA A 107 -21.95 -4.44 3.69
C ALA A 107 -20.52 -4.76 3.24
N GLY A 108 -19.67 -5.25 4.15
CA GLY A 108 -18.27 -5.56 3.87
C GLY A 108 -18.11 -6.67 2.84
N PHE A 109 -18.78 -7.80 3.02
CA PHE A 109 -18.75 -8.91 2.06
C PHE A 109 -19.32 -8.51 0.70
N SER A 110 -20.41 -7.74 0.68
CA SER A 110 -21.04 -7.30 -0.58
C SER A 110 -20.13 -6.38 -1.37
N LEU A 111 -19.57 -5.34 -0.74
CA LEU A 111 -18.66 -4.38 -1.37
C LEU A 111 -17.36 -5.05 -1.82
N ALA A 112 -16.74 -5.86 -0.96
CA ALA A 112 -15.48 -6.53 -1.29
C ALA A 112 -15.67 -7.53 -2.43
N THR A 113 -16.71 -8.36 -2.39
CA THR A 113 -16.95 -9.39 -3.41
C THR A 113 -17.31 -8.77 -4.75
N ALA A 114 -18.23 -7.80 -4.76
CA ALA A 114 -18.59 -7.11 -5.99
C ALA A 114 -17.39 -6.33 -6.57
N GLY A 115 -16.57 -5.69 -5.72
CA GLY A 115 -15.40 -4.94 -6.16
C GLY A 115 -14.34 -5.84 -6.76
N CYS A 116 -14.08 -6.97 -6.10
CA CYS A 116 -13.16 -8.00 -6.57
C CYS A 116 -13.62 -8.60 -7.91
N ALA A 117 -14.90 -8.94 -8.04
CA ALA A 117 -15.48 -9.47 -9.28
C ALA A 117 -15.42 -8.45 -10.43
N LEU A 118 -15.76 -7.18 -10.19
CA LEU A 118 -15.65 -6.12 -11.20
C LEU A 118 -14.21 -5.90 -11.65
N LEU A 119 -13.24 -5.95 -10.73
CA LEU A 119 -11.82 -5.85 -11.08
C LEU A 119 -11.36 -7.04 -11.93
N LEU A 120 -11.81 -8.25 -11.61
CA LEU A 120 -11.51 -9.46 -12.41
C LEU A 120 -12.08 -9.34 -13.82
N VAL A 121 -13.36 -8.98 -13.93
CA VAL A 121 -14.06 -8.81 -15.21
C VAL A 121 -13.39 -7.74 -16.06
N ARG A 122 -13.09 -6.57 -15.50
CA ARG A 122 -12.40 -5.50 -16.23
C ARG A 122 -11.03 -5.93 -16.72
N ARG A 123 -10.26 -6.65 -15.91
CA ARG A 123 -8.92 -7.14 -16.26
C ARG A 123 -8.96 -8.24 -17.33
N ALA A 124 -10.04 -9.00 -17.40
CA ALA A 124 -10.23 -10.02 -18.43
C ALA A 124 -10.73 -9.43 -19.76
N LEU A 125 -11.63 -8.43 -19.70
CA LEU A 125 -12.31 -7.86 -20.87
C LEU A 125 -11.58 -6.67 -21.51
N ASP A 126 -10.89 -5.85 -20.73
CA ASP A 126 -10.18 -4.68 -21.27
C ASP A 126 -8.86 -5.12 -21.95
N PRO A 127 -8.73 -4.95 -23.28
CA PRO A 127 -7.54 -5.38 -24.02
C PRO A 127 -6.27 -4.66 -23.59
N THR A 128 -6.40 -3.42 -23.09
CA THR A 128 -5.26 -2.64 -22.58
C THR A 128 -4.79 -3.24 -21.27
N LEU A 129 -5.68 -3.42 -20.29
CA LEU A 129 -5.32 -3.99 -18.99
C LEU A 129 -4.79 -5.42 -19.12
N ARG A 130 -5.38 -6.23 -20.00
CA ARG A 130 -4.96 -7.63 -20.21
C ARG A 130 -3.50 -7.74 -20.66
N LYS A 131 -3.01 -6.80 -21.47
CA LYS A 131 -1.60 -6.79 -21.93
C LYS A 131 -0.60 -6.53 -20.80
N TYR A 132 -0.98 -5.74 -19.80
CA TYR A 132 -0.14 -5.39 -18.67
C TYR A 132 -0.35 -6.29 -17.44
N THR A 133 -1.31 -7.21 -17.51
CA THR A 133 -1.62 -8.11 -16.39
C THR A 133 -0.78 -9.37 -16.46
N THR A 134 0.04 -9.58 -15.42
CA THR A 134 0.77 -10.84 -15.26
C THR A 134 -0.13 -11.98 -14.75
N PRO A 135 0.17 -13.27 -15.02
CA PRO A 135 -0.58 -14.40 -14.49
C PRO A 135 -0.75 -14.38 -12.96
N GLN A 136 0.27 -13.90 -12.25
CA GLN A 136 0.23 -13.71 -10.80
C GLN A 136 -0.90 -12.77 -10.36
N GLU A 137 -1.23 -11.74 -11.14
CA GLU A 137 -2.30 -10.80 -10.77
C GLU A 137 -3.70 -11.43 -10.91
N TYR A 138 -3.89 -12.32 -11.88
CA TYR A 138 -5.11 -13.12 -11.95
C TYR A 138 -5.21 -14.07 -10.76
N PHE A 139 -4.11 -14.76 -10.42
CA PHE A 139 -4.07 -15.61 -9.23
C PHE A 139 -4.42 -14.84 -7.95
N ASN A 140 -3.86 -13.65 -7.75
CA ASN A 140 -4.14 -12.81 -6.58
C ASN A 140 -5.64 -12.49 -6.46
N ILE A 141 -6.26 -12.04 -7.55
CA ILE A 141 -7.68 -11.67 -7.55
C ILE A 141 -8.57 -12.90 -7.36
N LEU A 142 -8.22 -14.04 -7.97
CA LEU A 142 -8.95 -15.29 -7.78
C LEU A 142 -8.85 -15.82 -6.35
N LEU A 143 -7.67 -15.74 -5.73
CA LEU A 143 -7.45 -16.12 -4.33
C LEU A 143 -8.31 -15.26 -3.39
N LEU A 144 -8.31 -13.93 -3.59
CA LEU A 144 -9.15 -13.00 -2.85
C LEU A 144 -10.63 -13.32 -3.02
N LEU A 145 -11.08 -13.55 -4.25
CA LEU A 145 -12.47 -13.89 -4.53
C LEU A 145 -12.86 -15.23 -3.88
N ALA A 146 -12.00 -16.24 -3.93
CA ALA A 146 -12.24 -17.53 -3.29
C ALA A 146 -12.37 -17.39 -1.76
N VAL A 147 -11.52 -16.59 -1.12
CA VAL A 147 -11.61 -16.31 0.32
C VAL A 147 -12.91 -15.57 0.67
N LEU A 148 -13.31 -14.59 -0.14
CA LEU A 148 -14.57 -13.85 0.07
C LEU A 148 -15.79 -14.76 -0.08
N LEU A 149 -15.84 -15.58 -1.13
CA LEU A 149 -16.95 -16.50 -1.37
C LEU A 149 -17.05 -17.58 -0.30
N THR A 150 -15.92 -18.20 0.07
CA THR A 150 -15.89 -19.18 1.17
C THR A 150 -16.22 -18.55 2.52
N GLY A 151 -15.91 -17.27 2.72
CA GLY A 151 -16.32 -16.50 3.90
C GLY A 151 -17.82 -16.27 3.96
N ILE A 152 -18.45 -15.90 2.84
CA ILE A 152 -19.91 -15.77 2.73
C ILE A 152 -20.60 -17.11 3.01
N VAL A 153 -20.11 -18.19 2.40
CA VAL A 153 -20.65 -19.55 2.63
C VAL A 153 -20.50 -19.93 4.11
N SER A 154 -19.32 -19.71 4.70
CA SER A 154 -19.08 -19.99 6.11
C SER A 154 -20.01 -19.20 7.02
N TRP A 155 -20.23 -17.93 6.72
CA TRP A 155 -21.05 -17.06 7.55
C TRP A 155 -22.55 -17.35 7.45
N THR A 156 -23.03 -17.71 6.27
CA THR A 156 -24.46 -18.01 6.02
C THR A 156 -24.86 -19.41 6.47
N MET A 157 -23.95 -20.38 6.42
CA MET A 157 -24.24 -21.78 6.76
C MET A 157 -23.98 -22.12 8.23
N VAL A 158 -23.20 -21.30 8.95
CA VAL A 158 -22.98 -21.48 10.38
C VAL A 158 -24.15 -20.91 11.17
N SER A 159 -24.69 -21.70 12.10
CA SER A 159 -25.78 -21.30 12.99
C SER A 159 -25.40 -20.17 13.96
N ASN A 160 -24.13 -20.12 14.40
CA ASN A 160 -23.62 -19.07 15.26
C ASN A 160 -22.18 -18.67 14.87
N PRO A 161 -21.98 -17.57 14.13
CA PRO A 161 -20.64 -17.14 13.71
C PRO A 161 -19.75 -16.71 14.88
N PHE A 162 -20.34 -16.27 16.00
CA PHE A 162 -19.57 -15.91 17.19
C PHE A 162 -18.97 -17.13 17.88
N TYR A 163 -19.57 -18.32 17.72
CA TYR A 163 -18.97 -19.56 18.19
C TYR A 163 -17.66 -19.86 17.45
N VAL A 164 -17.64 -19.71 16.13
CA VAL A 164 -16.41 -19.89 15.32
C VAL A 164 -15.37 -18.85 15.71
N ALA A 165 -15.76 -17.59 15.90
CA ALA A 165 -14.84 -16.53 16.33
C ALA A 165 -14.23 -16.84 17.72
N ALA A 166 -15.04 -17.30 18.68
CA ALA A 166 -14.56 -17.72 19.99
C ALA A 166 -13.61 -18.92 19.90
N ALA A 167 -13.96 -19.93 19.10
CA ALA A 167 -13.15 -21.12 18.87
C ALA A 167 -11.75 -20.78 18.33
N VAL A 168 -11.67 -19.85 17.36
CA VAL A 168 -10.40 -19.34 16.82
C VAL A 168 -9.61 -18.58 17.89
N LEU A 169 -10.25 -17.71 18.68
CA LEU A 169 -9.60 -16.94 19.75
C LEU A 169 -9.03 -17.84 20.86
N THR A 170 -9.72 -18.93 21.19
CA THR A 170 -9.28 -19.90 22.22
C THR A 170 -8.40 -21.02 21.66
N ALA A 171 -8.06 -20.98 20.36
CA ALA A 171 -7.35 -22.06 19.66
C ALA A 171 -7.98 -23.46 19.87
N ASN A 172 -9.31 -23.53 19.95
CA ASN A 172 -10.05 -24.76 20.16
C ASN A 172 -10.82 -25.11 18.89
N GLY A 173 -10.32 -26.09 18.13
CA GLY A 173 -10.91 -26.53 16.86
C GLY A 173 -11.98 -27.62 16.98
N SER A 174 -12.33 -28.05 18.19
CA SER A 174 -13.33 -29.12 18.34
C SER A 174 -14.71 -28.63 17.88
N ALA A 175 -15.29 -29.32 16.90
CA ALA A 175 -16.61 -29.07 16.31
C ALA A 175 -16.76 -27.93 15.27
N ILE A 176 -15.68 -27.49 14.60
CA ILE A 176 -15.81 -26.57 13.45
C ILE A 176 -16.20 -27.35 12.16
N PRO A 177 -17.25 -26.95 11.42
CA PRO A 177 -17.62 -27.60 10.16
C PRO A 177 -16.53 -27.52 9.09
N VAL A 178 -16.45 -28.53 8.23
CA VAL A 178 -15.38 -28.66 7.20
C VAL A 178 -15.29 -27.42 6.30
N PHE A 179 -16.42 -26.85 5.88
CA PHE A 179 -16.42 -25.67 5.00
C PHE A 179 -15.83 -24.41 5.68
N VAL A 180 -16.00 -24.26 6.99
CA VAL A 180 -15.37 -23.19 7.78
C VAL A 180 -13.87 -23.46 7.90
N THR A 181 -13.47 -24.70 8.13
CA THR A 181 -12.05 -25.08 8.15
C THR A 181 -11.37 -24.78 6.82
N VAL A 182 -12.00 -25.09 5.68
CA VAL A 182 -11.50 -24.74 4.34
C VAL A 182 -11.33 -23.23 4.21
N HIS A 183 -12.32 -22.44 4.64
CA HIS A 183 -12.21 -20.98 4.64
C HIS A 183 -11.03 -20.48 5.48
N LEU A 184 -10.87 -20.98 6.72
CA LEU A 184 -9.77 -20.59 7.61
C LEU A 184 -8.40 -20.95 7.03
N VAL A 185 -8.27 -22.12 6.39
CA VAL A 185 -7.04 -22.54 5.71
C VAL A 185 -6.73 -21.62 4.54
N LEU A 186 -7.72 -21.32 3.67
CA LEU A 186 -7.54 -20.40 2.54
C LEU A 186 -7.18 -18.99 3.02
N LEU A 187 -7.83 -18.51 4.08
CA LEU A 187 -7.54 -17.23 4.70
C LEU A 187 -6.10 -17.19 5.26
N GLY A 188 -5.66 -18.26 5.91
CA GLY A 188 -4.27 -18.40 6.39
C GLY A 188 -3.25 -18.40 5.25
N ILE A 189 -3.50 -19.15 4.18
CA ILE A 189 -2.66 -19.14 2.97
C ILE A 189 -2.58 -17.73 2.40
N MET A 190 -3.71 -17.03 2.30
CA MET A 190 -3.77 -15.66 1.80
C MET A 190 -2.93 -14.71 2.66
N PHE A 191 -3.02 -14.78 3.99
CA PHE A 191 -2.23 -13.91 4.88
C PHE A 191 -0.72 -14.16 4.78
N ILE A 192 -0.29 -15.42 4.64
CA ILE A 192 1.13 -15.74 4.41
C ILE A 192 1.58 -15.26 3.02
N TYR A 193 0.68 -15.32 2.03
CA TYR A 193 0.99 -14.98 0.64
C TYR A 193 1.03 -13.45 0.37
N ILE A 194 0.20 -12.65 1.04
CA ILE A 194 0.16 -11.18 0.88
C ILE A 194 1.56 -10.53 0.98
N PRO A 195 2.37 -10.73 2.03
CA PRO A 195 3.64 -10.02 2.20
C PRO A 195 4.68 -10.39 1.13
N ILE A 196 4.66 -11.62 0.63
CA ILE A 196 5.61 -12.12 -0.38
C ILE A 196 5.17 -11.85 -1.83
N SER A 197 3.97 -11.30 -2.03
CA SER A 197 3.39 -11.06 -3.36
C SER A 197 3.34 -9.56 -3.71
N LYS A 198 2.91 -9.26 -4.94
CA LYS A 198 2.61 -7.88 -5.37
C LYS A 198 1.47 -7.21 -4.57
N MET A 199 0.73 -7.96 -3.74
CA MET A 199 -0.34 -7.39 -2.90
C MET A 199 0.20 -6.58 -1.72
N SER A 200 1.49 -6.72 -1.36
CA SER A 200 2.17 -5.90 -0.34
C SER A 200 2.42 -4.45 -0.75
N HIS A 201 1.90 -4.03 -1.91
CA HIS A 201 2.07 -2.68 -2.45
C HIS A 201 1.60 -1.56 -1.51
N TYR A 202 0.75 -1.83 -0.51
CA TYR A 202 0.40 -0.83 0.51
C TYR A 202 1.59 -0.50 1.44
N VAL A 203 2.37 -1.51 1.85
CA VAL A 203 3.62 -1.32 2.62
C VAL A 203 4.66 -0.66 1.73
N GLY A 204 4.81 -1.16 0.50
CA GLY A 204 5.70 -0.57 -0.50
C GLY A 204 5.37 0.89 -0.76
N LYS A 205 4.08 1.25 -0.94
CA LYS A 205 3.63 2.63 -1.17
C LYS A 205 4.01 3.53 0.00
N TYR A 206 3.84 3.09 1.25
CA TYR A 206 4.26 3.87 2.42
C TYR A 206 5.76 4.21 2.38
N PHE A 207 6.62 3.21 2.25
CA PHE A 207 8.07 3.43 2.25
C PHE A 207 8.55 4.16 0.99
N SER A 208 8.04 3.81 -0.18
CA SER A 208 8.39 4.48 -1.44
C SER A 208 7.92 5.93 -1.45
N PHE A 209 6.78 6.27 -0.85
CA PHE A 209 6.34 7.67 -0.81
C PHE A 209 7.19 8.48 0.15
N HIS A 210 7.38 7.97 1.37
CA HIS A 210 8.14 8.66 2.42
C HIS A 210 9.64 8.79 2.10
N LYS A 211 10.27 7.75 1.56
CA LYS A 211 11.73 7.70 1.35
C LYS A 211 12.19 8.01 -0.07
N VAL A 212 11.31 7.97 -1.07
CA VAL A 212 11.72 8.07 -2.48
C VAL A 212 10.94 9.15 -3.23
N LEU A 213 9.61 9.19 -3.11
CA LEU A 213 8.81 10.16 -3.84
C LEU A 213 8.92 11.58 -3.25
N TRP A 214 8.90 11.67 -1.92
CA TRP A 214 8.99 12.94 -1.18
C TRP A 214 10.39 13.19 -0.62
N ASP A 215 11.39 12.43 -1.09
CA ASP A 215 12.77 12.80 -0.84
C ASP A 215 13.05 14.11 -1.58
N ASN A 216 13.26 15.13 -0.77
CA ASN A 216 13.54 16.49 -1.21
C ASN A 216 14.54 17.12 -0.24
N ASP A 217 15.34 16.29 0.44
CA ASP A 217 16.33 16.76 1.40
C ASP A 217 17.53 17.38 0.65
N PRO A 218 17.88 18.65 0.94
CA PRO A 218 19.00 19.29 0.27
C PRO A 218 20.31 18.57 0.60
N ASN A 219 21.17 18.44 -0.41
CA ASN A 219 22.50 17.89 -0.25
C ASN A 219 23.43 18.92 0.43
N PHE A 220 23.55 18.87 1.76
CA PHE A 220 24.55 19.65 2.50
C PHE A 220 25.92 18.97 2.51
N MET A 221 27.00 19.76 2.56
CA MET A 221 28.38 19.27 2.43
C MET A 221 28.80 18.22 3.48
N ASP A 222 28.12 18.19 4.62
CA ASP A 222 28.36 17.32 5.78
C ASP A 222 27.47 16.07 5.81
N ASN A 223 26.58 15.88 4.84
CA ASN A 223 25.67 14.75 4.84
C ASN A 223 26.34 13.41 4.47
N GLU A 224 25.69 12.31 4.88
CA GLU A 224 26.18 10.95 4.62
C GLU A 224 26.33 10.63 3.13
N VAL A 225 25.47 11.22 2.28
CA VAL A 225 25.55 11.01 0.83
C VAL A 225 26.83 11.62 0.25
N ASN A 226 27.20 12.84 0.65
CA ASN A 226 28.46 13.47 0.22
C ASN A 226 29.68 12.75 0.78
N LYS A 227 29.63 12.25 2.02
CA LYS A 227 30.71 11.40 2.57
C LYS A 227 30.90 10.14 1.72
N LYS A 228 29.80 9.48 1.36
CA LYS A 228 29.81 8.30 0.49
C LYS A 228 30.30 8.64 -0.91
N MET A 229 29.79 9.70 -1.53
CA MET A 229 30.24 10.16 -2.86
C MET A 229 31.73 10.51 -2.87
N LYS A 230 32.25 11.16 -1.81
CA LYS A 230 33.70 11.44 -1.69
C LYS A 230 34.53 10.17 -1.58
N LYS A 231 34.06 9.19 -0.79
CA LYS A 231 34.70 7.87 -0.68
C LYS A 231 34.69 7.12 -2.00
N ASP A 232 33.56 7.12 -2.69
CA ASP A 232 33.39 6.43 -3.97
C ASP A 232 34.21 7.14 -5.08
N ALA A 233 34.29 8.47 -5.07
CA ALA A 233 35.12 9.24 -6.00
C ALA A 233 36.64 9.02 -5.82
N GLN A 234 37.07 8.60 -4.63
CA GLN A 234 38.46 8.19 -4.37
C GLN A 234 38.74 6.75 -4.83
N THR A 235 37.71 5.98 -5.17
CA THR A 235 37.85 4.60 -5.62
C THR A 235 38.03 4.60 -7.14
N PRO A 236 39.17 4.11 -7.66
CA PRO A 236 39.37 4.03 -9.10
C PRO A 236 38.33 3.07 -9.72
N PRO A 237 37.78 3.39 -10.91
CA PRO A 237 36.81 2.54 -11.55
C PRO A 237 37.44 1.21 -11.98
N GLU A 238 36.82 0.08 -11.60
CA GLU A 238 37.27 -1.26 -12.01
C GLU A 238 37.03 -1.54 -13.50
N HIS A 239 36.12 -0.80 -14.13
CA HIS A 239 35.72 -0.98 -15.52
C HIS A 239 35.78 0.34 -16.27
N SER A 240 36.39 0.34 -17.47
CA SER A 240 36.32 1.49 -18.38
C SER A 240 35.10 1.39 -19.30
N TRP A 241 34.56 2.55 -19.63
CA TRP A 241 33.57 2.65 -20.69
C TRP A 241 34.28 2.43 -22.04
N SER A 242 33.72 1.60 -22.91
CA SER A 242 34.29 1.23 -24.23
C SER A 242 34.33 2.38 -25.26
N ALA A 243 34.06 3.61 -24.85
CA ALA A 243 34.01 4.76 -25.73
C ALA A 243 35.44 5.17 -26.15
N PRO A 244 35.72 5.43 -27.45
CA PRO A 244 37.07 5.67 -27.96
C PRO A 244 37.81 6.89 -27.37
N HIS A 245 37.07 7.80 -26.74
CA HIS A 245 37.59 9.05 -26.18
C HIS A 245 37.90 8.96 -24.68
N ILE A 246 37.70 7.79 -24.05
CA ILE A 246 37.94 7.59 -22.62
C ILE A 246 39.19 6.75 -22.45
N ASN A 247 40.31 7.42 -22.20
CA ASN A 247 41.56 6.79 -21.77
C ASN A 247 41.56 6.74 -20.24
N LEU A 248 41.65 5.55 -19.65
CA LEU A 248 41.90 5.43 -18.21
C LEU A 248 43.27 6.03 -17.88
N PRO A 249 43.44 6.70 -16.72
CA PRO A 249 44.77 6.92 -16.19
C PRO A 249 45.43 5.55 -15.99
N LYS A 250 46.61 5.35 -16.57
CA LYS A 250 47.37 4.12 -16.36
C LYS A 250 47.75 4.07 -14.88
N ASN A 251 47.48 2.94 -14.23
CA ASN A 251 47.85 2.72 -12.84
C ASN A 251 49.34 3.05 -12.62
N GLY A 252 49.63 4.13 -11.89
CA GLY A 252 50.98 4.43 -11.39
C GLY A 252 51.69 5.68 -11.92
N GLU A 253 51.02 6.63 -12.58
CA GLU A 253 51.60 7.96 -12.82
C GLU A 253 50.90 8.98 -11.89
N GLU A 254 51.65 9.42 -10.87
CA GLU A 254 51.43 10.69 -10.17
C GLU A 254 51.64 11.88 -11.11
#